data_AF-A0A936GP39-F1
#
_entry.id   AF-A0A936GP39-F1
#
_cell.length_a   1.000
_cell.length_b   1.000
_cell.length_c   1.000
_cell.angle_alpha   90.00
_cell.angle_beta   90.00
_cell.angle_gamma   90.00
#
_symmetry.space_group_name_H-M   'P 1'
#
loop_
_entity.id
_entity.type
_entity.pdbx_description
1 polymer ?
#
loop_
_entity_poly.entity_id
_entity_poly.type
_entity_poly.pdbx_seq_one_letter_code
_entity_poly.pdbx_strand_id
1 'polypeptide(L)'
;MKKLLLGAAVSAAFFSGISNAAITLDPSGKPVITPANTDEIYLSGASAPRAFIEQLITNAAVPDVNQICKPATTIYKYKDNVSGGDQNAYLCELNTLNPALSGLAAGKTNLLIYKRSLGGSAMGVNPIIADAAISFMKIDNPANCSAPVVGGGLSTLTCTYVEGNLAFSQNQKADFGVSDVDPIQFSGVNTPSGFAGVTNADMAKLNVKSAVAQTFGIIVTTKLREALQQAQFPATSTCNPTNAGHTVTARESAACQPSLDSAQLASIFTGSLVSWSQLKINLASNLYVNATAAGIQPPQDRIHICRRTNGSGTGAQFGVKFLNYPCAGAAASTPKPDTGALPEAVAQTQVHQMGSSGQVNECMSELDAGVNTVGTAFNNTYGFRWAIGIQGTENNATLSSGYRFIKVDGVAPTLQNVVNGKYKDWVELTYQSNKTHVFDPSELNIVNEIIKQSGNPVVIGVTNNPAAKHTWGQSGFLAVPQSFVAPANGVVSLTQPVNPLSHGTTTKAPNACRAPATYNPGVAGGMQLN
;
A
#
# COMPACT_ATOMS: atom_id res chain seq x y z
N MET A 1 27.04 -72.52 39.15
CA MET A 1 25.98 -71.53 38.90
C MET A 1 26.09 -71.07 37.44
N LYS A 2 24.93 -71.09 36.73
CA LYS A 2 24.58 -70.60 35.37
C LYS A 2 25.56 -69.60 34.70
N LYS A 3 26.12 -69.86 33.50
CA LYS A 3 25.60 -69.74 32.09
C LYS A 3 25.63 -68.31 31.47
N LEU A 4 25.99 -68.29 30.16
CA LEU A 4 25.79 -67.31 29.07
C LEU A 4 26.74 -66.09 28.99
N LEU A 5 27.19 -65.52 27.86
CA LEU A 5 27.23 -65.75 26.39
C LEU A 5 27.09 -64.34 25.75
N LEU A 6 27.95 -64.02 24.78
CA LEU A 6 27.80 -63.17 23.58
C LEU A 6 26.95 -61.86 23.60
N GLY A 7 27.47 -60.84 22.90
CA GLY A 7 26.66 -60.15 21.87
C GLY A 7 26.65 -58.62 21.91
N ALA A 8 27.05 -58.01 20.79
CA ALA A 8 27.20 -56.58 20.55
C ALA A 8 25.88 -55.78 20.49
N ALA A 9 25.97 -54.47 20.72
CA ALA A 9 25.18 -53.47 19.99
C ALA A 9 25.87 -52.10 20.05
N VAL A 10 26.50 -51.71 18.94
CA VAL A 10 26.81 -50.32 18.61
C VAL A 10 25.49 -49.64 18.32
N SER A 11 24.94 -48.90 19.27
CA SER A 11 23.86 -47.95 18.99
C SER A 11 24.51 -46.62 18.62
N ALA A 12 24.90 -46.50 17.36
CA ALA A 12 24.98 -45.21 16.69
C ALA A 12 23.57 -44.62 16.68
N ALA A 13 23.25 -43.80 17.66
CA ALA A 13 22.09 -42.94 17.59
C ALA A 13 22.36 -41.95 16.44
N PHE A 14 21.77 -42.23 15.29
CA PHE A 14 21.49 -41.23 14.26
C PHE A 14 20.59 -40.16 14.89
N PHE A 15 21.20 -39.23 15.63
CA PHE A 15 20.68 -37.88 15.69
C PHE A 15 20.98 -37.25 14.34
N SER A 16 20.14 -37.53 13.35
CA SER A 16 19.93 -36.57 12.27
C SER A 16 19.17 -35.39 12.86
N GLY A 17 19.86 -34.64 13.73
CA GLY A 17 19.52 -33.25 13.94
C GLY A 17 19.77 -32.59 12.60
N ILE A 18 18.71 -32.38 11.83
CA ILE A 18 18.71 -31.43 10.73
C ILE A 18 18.97 -30.09 11.38
N SER A 19 20.26 -29.74 11.51
CA SER A 19 20.67 -28.36 11.67
C SER A 19 20.17 -27.65 10.41
N ASN A 20 19.00 -27.02 10.50
CA ASN A 20 18.52 -26.13 9.46
C ASN A 20 19.62 -25.11 9.22
N ALA A 21 20.31 -25.24 8.09
CA ALA A 21 21.47 -24.42 7.79
C ALA A 21 20.98 -22.99 7.59
N ALA A 22 21.55 -22.06 8.36
CA ALA A 22 21.34 -20.64 8.17
C ALA A 22 21.70 -20.23 6.72
N ILE A 23 21.06 -19.17 6.22
CA ILE A 23 21.39 -18.61 4.89
C ILE A 23 22.90 -18.39 4.80
N THR A 24 23.53 -19.04 3.82
CA THR A 24 24.97 -18.97 3.62
C THR A 24 25.35 -17.60 3.08
N LEU A 25 26.46 -17.05 3.58
CA LEU A 25 27.00 -15.77 3.15
C LEU A 25 28.30 -15.94 2.36
N ASP A 26 28.50 -15.11 1.35
CA ASP A 26 29.77 -14.98 0.64
C ASP A 26 30.81 -14.21 1.48
N PRO A 27 32.10 -14.14 1.04
CA PRO A 27 33.13 -13.39 1.77
C PRO A 27 32.86 -11.88 1.93
N SER A 28 31.94 -11.32 1.13
CA SER A 28 31.49 -9.93 1.24
C SER A 28 30.24 -9.77 2.12
N GLY A 29 29.80 -10.85 2.78
CA GLY A 29 28.62 -10.89 3.64
C GLY A 29 27.30 -10.94 2.89
N LYS A 30 27.29 -11.16 1.57
CA LYS A 30 26.06 -11.21 0.77
C LYS A 30 25.44 -12.61 0.80
N PRO A 31 24.11 -12.73 0.82
CA PRO A 31 23.46 -14.04 0.78
C PRO A 31 23.75 -14.79 -0.51
N VAL A 32 24.10 -16.07 -0.38
CA VAL A 32 24.24 -17.00 -1.49
C VAL A 32 22.88 -17.65 -1.75
N ILE A 33 22.26 -17.30 -2.88
CA ILE A 33 20.96 -17.86 -3.30
C ILE A 33 21.23 -19.16 -4.06
N THR A 34 20.69 -20.28 -3.55
CA THR A 34 20.85 -21.60 -4.19
C THR A 34 19.47 -22.11 -4.62
N PRO A 35 19.16 -22.21 -5.92
CA PRO A 35 17.83 -22.63 -6.38
C PRO A 35 17.38 -23.99 -5.83
N ALA A 36 18.33 -24.90 -5.60
CA ALA A 36 18.04 -26.23 -5.04
C ALA A 36 17.49 -26.21 -3.60
N ASN A 37 17.70 -25.13 -2.83
CA ASN A 37 17.23 -25.01 -1.45
C ASN A 37 16.27 -23.83 -1.22
N THR A 38 15.87 -23.12 -2.28
CA THR A 38 15.09 -21.88 -2.21
C THR A 38 13.81 -21.99 -3.03
N ASP A 39 12.67 -21.71 -2.41
CA ASP A 39 11.41 -21.46 -3.11
C ASP A 39 11.42 -20.02 -3.62
N GLU A 40 11.09 -19.82 -4.90
CA GLU A 40 11.05 -18.50 -5.51
C GLU A 40 9.60 -18.13 -5.83
N ILE A 41 9.14 -17.00 -5.33
CA ILE A 41 7.78 -16.50 -5.53
C ILE A 41 7.81 -15.13 -6.18
N TYR A 42 7.10 -14.96 -7.28
CA TYR A 42 7.03 -13.72 -8.05
C TYR A 42 5.67 -13.04 -7.85
N LEU A 43 5.66 -11.96 -7.07
CA LEU A 43 4.50 -11.11 -6.82
C LEU A 43 4.60 -9.79 -7.59
N SER A 44 3.60 -9.47 -8.40
CA SER A 44 3.52 -8.20 -9.12
C SER A 44 2.34 -7.34 -8.69
N GLY A 45 2.42 -6.02 -8.92
CA GLY A 45 1.28 -5.12 -8.84
C GLY A 45 1.42 -4.01 -7.81
N ALA A 46 0.36 -3.74 -7.07
CA ALA A 46 0.18 -2.55 -6.25
C ALA A 46 1.42 -2.09 -5.45
N SER A 47 1.64 -0.79 -5.42
CA SER A 47 2.73 -0.15 -4.66
C SER A 47 2.27 0.42 -3.33
N ALA A 48 0.98 0.75 -3.16
CA ALA A 48 0.46 1.29 -1.90
C ALA A 48 0.61 0.27 -0.74
N PRO A 49 0.18 -1.00 -0.86
CA PRO A 49 0.34 -1.98 0.20
C PRO A 49 1.76 -2.54 0.32
N ARG A 50 2.77 -1.95 -0.35
CA ARG A 50 4.14 -2.50 -0.35
C ARG A 50 4.72 -2.58 1.06
N ALA A 51 4.60 -1.51 1.85
CA ALA A 51 5.08 -1.50 3.22
C ALA A 51 4.34 -2.53 4.08
N PHE A 52 3.04 -2.71 3.86
CA PHE A 52 2.25 -3.73 4.55
C PHE A 52 2.69 -5.17 4.19
N ILE A 53 2.91 -5.46 2.91
CA ILE A 53 3.44 -6.75 2.45
C ILE A 53 4.85 -6.99 3.01
N GLU A 54 5.68 -5.95 3.07
CA GLU A 54 7.00 -6.03 3.71
C GLU A 54 6.89 -6.36 5.20
N GLN A 55 5.96 -5.74 5.93
CA GLN A 55 5.72 -6.02 7.34
C GLN A 55 5.21 -7.44 7.57
N LEU A 56 4.37 -7.99 6.67
CA LEU A 56 3.94 -9.39 6.73
C LEU A 56 5.12 -10.37 6.74
N ILE A 57 6.19 -10.01 6.02
CA ILE A 57 7.39 -10.84 5.86
C ILE A 57 8.39 -10.57 6.98
N THR A 58 8.54 -9.32 7.40
CA THR A 58 9.70 -8.85 8.18
C THR A 58 9.39 -8.47 9.63
N ASN A 59 8.12 -8.33 10.02
CA ASN A 59 7.75 -7.85 11.35
C ASN A 59 7.82 -8.97 12.40
N ALA A 60 8.86 -8.92 13.23
CA ALA A 60 9.08 -9.88 14.31
C ALA A 60 8.00 -9.85 15.42
N ALA A 61 7.13 -8.85 15.47
CA ALA A 61 6.02 -8.80 16.42
C ALA A 61 4.79 -9.61 15.94
N VAL A 62 4.77 -10.08 14.69
CA VAL A 62 3.75 -11.02 14.21
C VAL A 62 3.92 -12.34 14.98
N PRO A 63 2.86 -13.00 15.47
CA PRO A 63 3.03 -14.27 16.18
C PRO A 63 3.68 -15.36 15.31
N ASP A 64 4.53 -16.20 15.89
CA ASP A 64 5.27 -17.26 15.17
C ASP A 64 4.35 -18.18 14.36
N VAL A 65 3.15 -18.48 14.84
CA VAL A 65 2.17 -19.31 14.10
C VAL A 65 1.60 -18.64 12.85
N ASN A 66 1.91 -17.36 12.62
CA ASN A 66 1.44 -16.53 11.52
C ASN A 66 2.58 -15.92 10.68
N GLN A 67 3.81 -15.96 11.16
CA GLN A 67 4.97 -15.46 10.39
C GLN A 67 5.26 -16.37 9.19
N ILE A 68 5.65 -15.77 8.06
CA ILE A 68 6.12 -16.48 6.86
C ILE A 68 7.60 -16.84 7.00
N CYS A 69 8.42 -15.85 7.37
CA CYS A 69 9.83 -16.01 7.65
C CYS A 69 10.05 -16.47 9.09
N LYS A 70 11.08 -17.28 9.31
CA LYS A 70 11.41 -17.83 10.62
C LYS A 70 11.79 -16.72 11.61
N PRO A 71 11.18 -16.68 12.82
CA PRO A 71 11.47 -15.66 13.81
C PRO A 71 12.94 -15.71 14.26
N ALA A 72 13.46 -14.57 14.71
CA ALA A 72 14.82 -14.41 15.23
C ALA A 72 15.96 -14.82 14.25
N THR A 73 15.65 -14.93 12.95
CA THR A 73 16.65 -15.08 11.89
C THR A 73 16.79 -13.80 11.08
N THR A 74 17.94 -13.62 10.41
CA THR A 74 18.15 -12.46 9.55
C THR A 74 17.34 -12.60 8.27
N ILE A 75 16.54 -11.60 7.96
CA ILE A 75 15.86 -11.46 6.68
C ILE A 75 16.68 -10.51 5.81
N TYR A 76 16.87 -10.86 4.53
CA TYR A 76 17.58 -10.01 3.58
C TYR A 76 16.60 -9.34 2.62
N LYS A 77 16.58 -8.01 2.66
CA LYS A 77 15.80 -7.17 1.74
C LYS A 77 16.70 -6.66 0.63
N TYR A 78 16.30 -6.90 -0.60
CA TYR A 78 16.89 -6.29 -1.78
C TYR A 78 15.97 -5.16 -2.24
N LYS A 79 16.53 -4.02 -2.61
CA LYS A 79 15.77 -2.89 -3.18
C LYS A 79 16.49 -2.33 -4.40
N ASP A 80 15.74 -1.83 -5.37
CA ASP A 80 16.34 -1.16 -6.53
C ASP A 80 17.08 0.14 -6.15
N ASN A 81 17.99 0.57 -7.00
CA ASN A 81 18.76 1.80 -6.86
C ASN A 81 18.06 3.05 -7.43
N VAL A 82 16.88 2.91 -8.02
CA VAL A 82 16.16 3.99 -8.71
C VAL A 82 15.26 4.74 -7.73
N SER A 83 14.29 4.03 -7.15
CA SER A 83 13.37 4.55 -6.13
C SER A 83 13.46 3.79 -4.80
N GLY A 84 14.08 2.60 -4.81
CA GLY A 84 14.14 1.70 -3.65
C GLY A 84 12.80 1.05 -3.29
N GLY A 85 11.75 1.27 -4.08
CA GLY A 85 10.41 0.77 -3.83
C GLY A 85 9.68 0.26 -5.07
N ASP A 86 10.30 0.27 -6.25
CA ASP A 86 9.70 -0.22 -7.49
C ASP A 86 9.99 -1.71 -7.69
N GLN A 87 11.16 -2.17 -7.25
CA GLN A 87 11.52 -3.59 -7.17
C GLN A 87 12.08 -3.90 -5.79
N ASN A 88 11.50 -4.89 -5.13
CA ASN A 88 12.04 -5.45 -3.90
C ASN A 88 12.14 -6.95 -3.99
N ALA A 89 13.02 -7.54 -3.19
CA ALA A 89 12.97 -8.97 -2.92
C ALA A 89 13.28 -9.24 -1.45
N TYR A 90 12.77 -10.35 -0.93
CA TYR A 90 12.95 -10.74 0.47
C TYR A 90 13.40 -12.20 0.52
N LEU A 91 14.59 -12.43 1.06
CA LEU A 91 15.15 -13.76 1.29
C LEU A 91 15.15 -14.07 2.79
N CYS A 92 14.57 -15.21 3.18
CA CYS A 92 14.56 -15.67 4.56
C CYS A 92 14.49 -17.20 4.66
N GLU A 93 14.71 -17.73 5.86
CA GLU A 93 14.38 -19.12 6.18
C GLU A 93 12.85 -19.26 6.34
N LEU A 94 12.26 -20.34 5.81
CA LEU A 94 10.85 -20.65 5.99
C LEU A 94 10.55 -20.97 7.46
N ASN A 95 9.44 -20.42 7.96
CA ASN A 95 9.02 -20.64 9.33
C ASN A 95 8.27 -21.96 9.52
N THR A 96 8.93 -22.97 10.07
CA THR A 96 8.30 -24.27 10.34
C THR A 96 7.35 -24.28 11.55
N LEU A 97 7.31 -23.21 12.35
CA LEU A 97 6.29 -23.04 13.40
C LEU A 97 4.95 -22.59 12.84
N ASN A 98 4.91 -22.09 11.60
CA ASN A 98 3.68 -21.91 10.86
C ASN A 98 3.21 -23.28 10.35
N PRO A 99 2.04 -23.80 10.80
CA PRO A 99 1.57 -25.12 10.42
C PRO A 99 1.36 -25.32 8.91
N ALA A 100 1.12 -24.24 8.17
CA ALA A 100 0.97 -24.31 6.71
C ALA A 100 2.32 -24.50 5.98
N LEU A 101 3.44 -24.21 6.65
CA LEU A 101 4.79 -24.21 6.07
C LEU A 101 5.68 -25.33 6.63
N SER A 102 5.28 -25.98 7.73
CA SER A 102 6.11 -26.95 8.47
C SER A 102 6.59 -28.15 7.64
N GLY A 103 5.81 -28.57 6.62
CA GLY A 103 6.17 -29.68 5.73
C GLY A 103 7.00 -29.30 4.50
N LEU A 104 7.15 -28.00 4.20
CA LEU A 104 7.81 -27.52 2.98
C LEU A 104 9.33 -27.46 3.14
N ALA A 105 9.80 -27.17 4.36
CA ALA A 105 11.21 -27.05 4.70
C ALA A 105 12.03 -28.34 4.48
N ALA A 106 11.37 -29.50 4.35
CA ALA A 106 12.03 -30.77 4.06
C ALA A 106 12.59 -30.87 2.62
N GLY A 107 12.11 -30.03 1.70
CA GLY A 107 12.63 -29.94 0.32
C GLY A 107 13.48 -28.69 0.07
N LYS A 108 12.98 -27.52 0.48
CA LYS A 108 13.65 -26.21 0.35
C LYS A 108 13.46 -25.45 1.65
N THR A 109 14.55 -25.03 2.29
CA THR A 109 14.50 -24.36 3.60
C THR A 109 14.37 -22.85 3.50
N ASN A 110 14.68 -22.27 2.34
CA ASN A 110 14.69 -20.84 2.12
C ASN A 110 13.51 -20.41 1.23
N LEU A 111 13.09 -19.17 1.41
CA LEU A 111 12.08 -18.51 0.60
C LEU A 111 12.64 -17.19 0.08
N LEU A 112 12.51 -16.99 -1.23
CA LEU A 112 12.79 -15.75 -1.92
C LEU A 112 11.51 -15.22 -2.58
N ILE A 113 11.02 -14.08 -2.07
CA ILE A 113 9.85 -13.40 -2.66
C ILE A 113 10.34 -12.20 -3.45
N TYR A 114 10.15 -12.22 -4.77
CA TYR A 114 10.27 -11.04 -5.61
C TYR A 114 8.97 -10.24 -5.57
N LYS A 115 9.07 -8.93 -5.32
CA LYS A 115 7.96 -7.98 -5.38
C LYS A 115 8.24 -6.88 -6.39
N ARG A 116 7.48 -6.87 -7.48
CA ARG A 116 7.44 -5.76 -8.44
C ARG A 116 6.29 -4.82 -8.10
N SER A 117 6.61 -3.55 -7.85
CA SER A 117 5.67 -2.46 -7.60
C SER A 117 5.60 -1.42 -8.73
N LEU A 118 6.59 -1.43 -9.64
CA LEU A 118 6.62 -0.60 -10.83
C LEU A 118 5.34 -0.77 -11.67
N GLY A 119 4.75 0.34 -12.12
CA GLY A 119 3.50 0.33 -12.91
C GLY A 119 2.21 0.08 -12.12
N GLY A 120 2.30 -0.19 -10.80
CA GLY A 120 1.15 -0.24 -9.90
C GLY A 120 0.23 -1.45 -10.10
N SER A 121 -1.00 -1.30 -9.63
CA SER A 121 -1.96 -2.39 -9.44
C SER A 121 -2.36 -3.13 -10.72
N ALA A 122 -2.40 -2.43 -11.86
CA ALA A 122 -2.66 -3.06 -13.13
C ALA A 122 -1.55 -4.03 -13.57
N MET A 123 -0.32 -3.86 -13.11
CA MET A 123 0.76 -4.86 -13.31
C MET A 123 0.56 -6.13 -12.47
N GLY A 124 -0.31 -6.08 -11.46
CA GLY A 124 -0.81 -7.25 -10.75
C GLY A 124 -2.03 -7.88 -11.43
N VAL A 125 -2.56 -7.29 -12.49
CA VAL A 125 -3.81 -7.73 -13.12
C VAL A 125 -3.57 -8.13 -14.57
N ASN A 126 -3.16 -7.21 -15.44
CA ASN A 126 -3.07 -7.45 -16.87
C ASN A 126 -2.03 -8.52 -17.24
N PRO A 127 -0.82 -8.54 -16.66
CA PRO A 127 0.13 -9.64 -16.91
C PRO A 127 -0.37 -11.00 -16.42
N ILE A 128 -1.12 -11.03 -15.31
CA ILE A 128 -1.71 -12.27 -14.76
C ILE A 128 -2.80 -12.79 -15.71
N ILE A 129 -3.68 -11.92 -16.20
CA ILE A 129 -4.70 -12.26 -17.21
C ILE A 129 -4.06 -12.82 -18.48
N ALA A 130 -2.99 -12.17 -18.94
CA ALA A 130 -2.29 -12.53 -20.17
C ALA A 130 -1.35 -13.73 -20.00
N ASP A 131 -1.11 -14.19 -18.77
CA ASP A 131 -0.08 -15.17 -18.43
C ASP A 131 1.29 -14.83 -19.04
N ALA A 132 1.67 -13.55 -18.92
CA ALA A 132 2.81 -12.95 -19.60
C ALA A 132 3.98 -12.69 -18.63
N ALA A 133 5.20 -12.94 -19.11
CA ALA A 133 6.41 -12.61 -18.36
C ALA A 133 6.65 -11.10 -18.32
N ILE A 134 7.10 -10.60 -17.17
CA ILE A 134 7.43 -9.19 -16.91
C ILE A 134 8.79 -9.07 -16.24
N SER A 135 9.40 -7.87 -16.32
CA SER A 135 10.74 -7.63 -15.78
C SER A 135 10.75 -7.48 -14.26
N PHE A 136 11.48 -8.38 -13.58
CA PHE A 136 11.84 -8.32 -12.18
C PHE A 136 13.32 -7.97 -12.01
N MET A 137 13.67 -7.40 -10.86
CA MET A 137 15.07 -7.17 -10.49
C MET A 137 15.82 -8.50 -10.36
N LYS A 138 17.05 -8.54 -10.89
CA LYS A 138 17.90 -9.72 -10.87
C LYS A 138 18.89 -9.65 -9.69
N ILE A 139 18.82 -10.61 -8.77
CA ILE A 139 19.59 -10.61 -7.50
C ILE A 139 20.51 -11.83 -7.32
N ASP A 140 20.45 -12.79 -8.25
CA ASP A 140 21.27 -14.00 -8.29
C ASP A 140 22.75 -13.73 -8.62
N ASN A 141 23.06 -12.53 -9.16
CA ASN A 141 24.42 -12.05 -9.33
C ASN A 141 24.80 -11.08 -8.19
N PRO A 142 25.65 -11.50 -7.23
CA PRO A 142 26.04 -10.66 -6.10
C PRO A 142 26.70 -9.34 -6.52
N ALA A 143 27.33 -9.28 -7.70
CA ALA A 143 27.96 -8.06 -8.20
C ALA A 143 26.94 -6.95 -8.51
N ASN A 144 25.67 -7.28 -8.70
CA ASN A 144 24.60 -6.31 -8.96
C ASN A 144 24.15 -5.56 -7.70
N CYS A 145 24.48 -6.07 -6.51
CA CYS A 145 23.98 -5.55 -5.24
C CYS A 145 25.10 -5.03 -4.35
N SER A 146 24.80 -4.04 -3.52
CA SER A 146 25.71 -3.52 -2.48
C SER A 146 25.98 -4.57 -1.40
N ALA A 147 26.99 -4.33 -0.55
CA ALA A 147 27.09 -5.05 0.72
C ALA A 147 25.84 -4.77 1.59
N PRO A 148 25.42 -5.71 2.45
CA PRO A 148 24.25 -5.53 3.30
C PRO A 148 24.50 -4.49 4.39
N VAL A 149 23.51 -3.61 4.58
CA VAL A 149 23.39 -2.74 5.75
C VAL A 149 22.55 -3.47 6.78
N VAL A 150 23.17 -3.86 7.90
CA VAL A 150 22.51 -4.64 8.96
C VAL A 150 21.61 -3.74 9.80
N GLY A 151 20.32 -4.07 9.87
CA GLY A 151 19.36 -3.57 10.86
C GLY A 151 18.85 -4.72 11.72
N GLY A 152 18.47 -4.49 12.97
CA GLY A 152 18.13 -5.54 13.95
C GLY A 152 17.09 -6.57 13.50
N GLY A 153 17.54 -7.61 12.78
CA GLY A 153 16.72 -8.65 12.14
C GLY A 153 16.50 -8.49 10.62
N LEU A 154 16.74 -7.30 10.05
CA LEU A 154 16.56 -7.01 8.62
C LEU A 154 17.82 -6.38 8.02
N SER A 155 18.49 -7.12 7.14
CA SER A 155 19.66 -6.66 6.38
C SER A 155 19.24 -6.16 5.01
N THR A 156 19.57 -4.92 4.65
CA THR A 156 19.15 -4.32 3.36
C THR A 156 20.31 -4.19 2.38
N LEU A 157 20.09 -4.61 1.14
CA LEU A 157 20.99 -4.47 0.00
C LEU A 157 20.32 -3.59 -1.06
N THR A 158 21.09 -2.70 -1.68
CA THR A 158 20.64 -1.92 -2.84
C THR A 158 21.21 -2.57 -4.10
N CYS A 159 20.37 -2.87 -5.07
CA CYS A 159 20.75 -3.52 -6.33
C CYS A 159 20.48 -2.62 -7.52
N THR A 160 21.36 -2.69 -8.51
CA THR A 160 21.15 -2.03 -9.80
C THR A 160 19.97 -2.70 -10.50
N TYR A 161 18.99 -1.89 -10.91
CA TYR A 161 17.89 -2.33 -11.75
C TYR A 161 17.81 -1.46 -13.01
N VAL A 162 17.76 -2.12 -14.16
CA VAL A 162 17.52 -1.48 -15.46
C VAL A 162 16.56 -2.39 -16.23
N GLU A 163 15.33 -1.92 -16.44
CA GLU A 163 14.29 -2.68 -17.13
C GLU A 163 14.75 -3.09 -18.54
N GLY A 164 14.55 -4.37 -18.88
CA GLY A 164 14.95 -4.94 -20.18
C GLY A 164 16.43 -5.27 -20.32
N ASN A 165 17.29 -4.85 -19.39
CA ASN A 165 18.71 -5.22 -19.40
C ASN A 165 18.91 -6.55 -18.65
N LEU A 166 19.31 -7.61 -19.36
CA LEU A 166 19.49 -8.95 -18.81
C LEU A 166 20.62 -9.07 -17.77
N ALA A 167 21.51 -8.09 -17.69
CA ALA A 167 22.52 -8.02 -16.64
C ALA A 167 21.89 -7.66 -15.28
N PHE A 168 20.82 -6.85 -15.27
CA PHE A 168 20.23 -6.24 -14.07
C PHE A 168 18.76 -6.60 -13.83
N SER A 169 18.13 -7.28 -14.79
CA SER A 169 16.74 -7.70 -14.74
C SER A 169 16.54 -9.07 -15.35
N GLN A 170 15.42 -9.70 -14.99
CA GLN A 170 15.00 -11.00 -15.50
C GLN A 170 13.51 -10.96 -15.83
N ASN A 171 13.11 -11.63 -16.92
CA ASN A 171 11.70 -11.73 -17.29
C ASN A 171 11.11 -13.01 -16.70
N GLN A 172 10.10 -12.85 -15.85
CA GLN A 172 9.42 -13.96 -15.20
C GLN A 172 7.91 -13.74 -15.21
N LYS A 173 7.15 -14.84 -15.29
CA LYS A 173 5.71 -14.79 -15.07
C LYS A 173 5.49 -14.62 -13.57
N ALA A 174 4.63 -13.67 -13.20
CA ALA A 174 4.26 -13.52 -11.80
C ALA A 174 3.30 -14.65 -11.41
N ASP A 175 3.59 -15.32 -10.29
CA ASP A 175 2.76 -16.39 -9.72
C ASP A 175 1.38 -15.88 -9.31
N PHE A 176 1.36 -14.66 -8.77
CA PHE A 176 0.14 -13.96 -8.43
C PHE A 176 0.39 -12.45 -8.43
N GLY A 177 -0.70 -11.71 -8.54
CA GLY A 177 -0.70 -10.26 -8.48
C GLY A 177 -1.45 -9.73 -7.27
N VAL A 178 -1.15 -8.49 -6.92
CA VAL A 178 -1.86 -7.71 -5.92
C VAL A 178 -2.38 -6.40 -6.51
N SER A 179 -3.60 -6.03 -6.16
CA SER A 179 -4.24 -4.79 -6.62
C SER A 179 -4.99 -4.10 -5.49
N ASP A 180 -4.89 -2.77 -5.39
CA ASP A 180 -5.64 -1.98 -4.41
C ASP A 180 -7.17 -2.09 -4.56
N VAL A 181 -7.64 -2.42 -5.77
CA VAL A 181 -9.06 -2.56 -6.15
C VAL A 181 -9.28 -3.85 -6.93
N ASP A 182 -10.53 -4.28 -7.05
CA ASP A 182 -10.87 -5.45 -7.85
C ASP A 182 -10.44 -5.30 -9.33
N PRO A 183 -10.01 -6.38 -10.02
CA PRO A 183 -9.37 -6.28 -11.33
C PRO A 183 -10.21 -5.62 -12.45
N ILE A 184 -11.55 -5.71 -12.39
CA ILE A 184 -12.44 -5.13 -13.42
C ILE A 184 -12.38 -3.58 -13.44
N GLN A 185 -11.83 -2.95 -12.40
CA GLN A 185 -11.68 -1.49 -12.35
C GLN A 185 -10.60 -0.94 -13.29
N PHE A 186 -9.71 -1.79 -13.84
CA PHE A 186 -8.69 -1.38 -14.81
C PHE A 186 -9.22 -1.40 -16.24
N SER A 187 -10.22 -0.54 -16.49
CA SER A 187 -10.82 -0.30 -17.80
C SER A 187 -10.86 1.19 -18.13
N GLY A 188 -10.97 1.52 -19.43
CA GLY A 188 -10.93 2.88 -19.96
C GLY A 188 -9.71 3.68 -19.46
N VAL A 189 -9.89 4.83 -18.80
CA VAL A 189 -8.78 5.67 -18.31
C VAL A 189 -7.96 5.02 -17.19
N ASN A 190 -8.51 4.02 -16.50
CA ASN A 190 -7.74 3.24 -15.52
C ASN A 190 -6.86 2.17 -16.17
N THR A 191 -7.00 1.94 -17.48
CA THR A 191 -6.16 0.99 -18.21
C THR A 191 -4.72 1.52 -18.27
N PRO A 192 -3.72 0.73 -17.86
CA PRO A 192 -2.32 1.12 -18.03
C PRO A 192 -1.96 1.21 -19.52
N SER A 193 -0.99 2.07 -19.84
CA SER A 193 -0.44 2.13 -21.19
C SER A 193 0.12 0.78 -21.62
N GLY A 194 -0.12 0.38 -22.87
CA GLY A 194 0.37 -0.88 -23.44
C GLY A 194 -0.51 -2.11 -23.16
N PHE A 195 -1.64 -1.97 -22.46
CA PHE A 195 -2.57 -3.07 -22.22
C PHE A 195 -3.99 -2.74 -22.69
N ALA A 196 -4.78 -3.79 -22.94
CA ALA A 196 -6.21 -3.67 -23.11
C ALA A 196 -6.92 -3.51 -21.75
N GLY A 197 -8.03 -2.78 -21.74
CA GLY A 197 -8.88 -2.68 -20.55
C GLY A 197 -9.46 -4.04 -20.16
N VAL A 198 -9.56 -4.29 -18.86
CA VAL A 198 -10.04 -5.57 -18.33
C VAL A 198 -11.53 -5.76 -18.65
N THR A 199 -11.89 -6.95 -19.14
CA THR A 199 -13.28 -7.32 -19.47
C THR A 199 -13.83 -8.40 -18.54
N ASN A 200 -15.13 -8.66 -18.59
CA ASN A 200 -15.74 -9.79 -17.87
C ASN A 200 -15.18 -11.16 -18.32
N ALA A 201 -14.76 -11.28 -19.59
CA ALA A 201 -14.12 -12.50 -20.08
C ALA A 201 -12.74 -12.70 -19.45
N ASP A 202 -12.01 -11.62 -19.19
CA ASP A 202 -10.74 -11.68 -18.48
C ASP A 202 -10.92 -12.04 -17.01
N MET A 203 -11.96 -11.52 -16.36
CA MET A 203 -12.30 -11.91 -14.98
C MET A 203 -12.55 -13.41 -14.84
N ALA A 204 -13.09 -14.07 -15.88
CA ALA A 204 -13.30 -15.51 -15.86
C ALA A 204 -11.99 -16.32 -15.81
N LYS A 205 -10.85 -15.73 -16.22
CA LYS A 205 -9.52 -16.36 -16.18
C LYS A 205 -8.87 -16.29 -14.80
N LEU A 206 -9.36 -15.45 -13.89
CA LEU A 206 -8.70 -15.18 -12.62
C LEU A 206 -9.38 -15.89 -11.44
N ASN A 207 -8.56 -16.37 -10.51
CA ASN A 207 -8.97 -16.59 -9.13
C ASN A 207 -8.70 -15.29 -8.36
N VAL A 208 -9.75 -14.62 -7.87
CA VAL A 208 -9.62 -13.35 -7.15
C VAL A 208 -10.03 -13.52 -5.69
N LYS A 209 -9.16 -13.13 -4.76
CA LYS A 209 -9.41 -13.16 -3.32
C LYS A 209 -9.17 -11.77 -2.73
N SER A 210 -10.15 -11.25 -2.01
CA SER A 210 -9.94 -10.06 -1.18
C SER A 210 -9.26 -10.47 0.13
N ALA A 211 -8.23 -9.72 0.52
CA ALA A 211 -7.49 -10.00 1.76
C ALA A 211 -7.76 -8.93 2.82
N VAL A 212 -7.63 -7.66 2.44
CA VAL A 212 -7.77 -6.53 3.37
C VAL A 212 -8.61 -5.42 2.76
N ALA A 213 -9.36 -4.71 3.60
CA ALA A 213 -9.91 -3.41 3.27
C ALA A 213 -8.84 -2.35 3.59
N GLN A 214 -8.37 -1.65 2.55
CA GLN A 214 -7.40 -0.57 2.70
C GLN A 214 -8.12 0.78 2.81
N THR A 215 -7.80 1.53 3.85
CA THR A 215 -8.33 2.89 4.05
C THR A 215 -7.44 3.90 3.34
N PHE A 216 -8.04 4.70 2.46
CA PHE A 216 -7.38 5.80 1.77
C PHE A 216 -7.76 7.14 2.38
N GLY A 217 -7.06 8.19 2.00
CA GLY A 217 -7.46 9.53 2.35
C GLY A 217 -6.89 10.58 1.42
N ILE A 218 -7.54 11.74 1.47
CA ILE A 218 -7.07 12.93 0.78
C ILE A 218 -5.95 13.55 1.59
N ILE A 219 -4.83 13.78 0.92
CA ILE A 219 -3.67 14.46 1.47
C ILE A 219 -3.53 15.85 0.86
N VAL A 220 -3.09 16.80 1.67
CA VAL A 220 -2.75 18.16 1.25
C VAL A 220 -1.36 18.50 1.77
N THR A 221 -0.63 19.39 1.10
CA THR A 221 0.64 19.89 1.63
C THR A 221 0.43 20.53 3.00
N THR A 222 1.46 20.50 3.86
CA THR A 222 1.36 21.02 5.24
C THR A 222 0.83 22.44 5.27
N LYS A 223 1.36 23.30 4.39
CA LYS A 223 0.94 24.72 4.32
C LYS A 223 -0.47 24.91 3.75
N LEU A 224 -0.94 24.02 2.86
CA LEU A 224 -2.34 24.03 2.42
C LEU A 224 -3.27 23.59 3.57
N ARG A 225 -2.87 22.60 4.38
CA ARG A 225 -3.64 22.23 5.58
C ARG A 225 -3.78 23.42 6.51
N GLU A 226 -2.71 24.15 6.78
CA GLU A 226 -2.74 25.31 7.67
C GLU A 226 -3.65 26.42 7.12
N ALA A 227 -3.65 26.64 5.80
CA ALA A 227 -4.62 27.54 5.16
C ALA A 227 -6.07 27.08 5.32
N LEU A 228 -6.35 25.78 5.15
CA LEU A 228 -7.67 25.21 5.41
C LEU A 228 -8.06 25.32 6.89
N GLN A 229 -7.11 25.19 7.80
CA GLN A 229 -7.35 25.40 9.23
C GLN A 229 -7.69 26.87 9.53
N GLN A 230 -6.95 27.82 8.94
CA GLN A 230 -7.25 29.24 9.07
C GLN A 230 -8.66 29.59 8.59
N ALA A 231 -9.10 28.93 7.51
CA ALA A 231 -10.41 29.10 6.91
C ALA A 231 -11.57 28.54 7.75
N GLN A 232 -11.35 27.42 8.44
CA GLN A 232 -12.42 26.62 9.06
C GLN A 232 -12.51 26.77 10.58
N PHE A 233 -11.48 27.29 11.23
CA PHE A 233 -11.45 27.50 12.67
C PHE A 233 -11.37 28.99 13.00
N PRO A 234 -12.08 29.48 14.03
CA PRO A 234 -11.98 30.88 14.44
C PRO A 234 -10.56 31.20 14.92
N ALA A 235 -10.13 32.46 14.80
CA ALA A 235 -8.78 32.88 15.20
C ALA A 235 -8.46 32.63 16.69
N THR A 236 -9.50 32.51 17.52
CA THR A 236 -9.39 32.17 18.95
C THR A 236 -9.11 30.68 19.21
N SER A 237 -9.29 29.81 18.21
CA SER A 237 -9.04 28.37 18.33
C SER A 237 -7.55 28.06 18.19
N THR A 238 -7.04 27.13 19.00
CA THR A 238 -5.68 26.57 18.85
C THR A 238 -5.49 25.82 17.53
N CYS A 239 -6.57 25.52 16.82
CA CYS A 239 -6.52 24.93 15.48
C CYS A 239 -6.17 25.95 14.40
N ASN A 240 -6.40 27.24 14.61
CA ASN A 240 -6.13 28.28 13.63
C ASN A 240 -4.64 28.72 13.70
N PRO A 241 -3.89 28.78 12.58
CA PRO A 241 -2.47 29.13 12.58
C PRO A 241 -2.15 30.56 13.00
N THR A 242 -3.13 31.46 13.05
CA THR A 242 -2.95 32.83 13.60
C THR A 242 -3.00 32.87 15.13
N ASN A 243 -3.41 31.77 15.77
CA ASN A 243 -3.48 31.66 17.22
C ASN A 243 -2.11 31.34 17.83
N ALA A 244 -1.72 32.02 18.91
CA ALA A 244 -0.45 31.77 19.60
C ALA A 244 -0.32 30.34 20.17
N GLY A 245 -1.45 29.66 20.44
CA GLY A 245 -1.50 28.26 20.89
C GLY A 245 -1.41 27.24 19.75
N HIS A 246 -1.19 27.65 18.50
CA HIS A 246 -1.08 26.77 17.34
C HIS A 246 0.26 26.00 17.33
N THR A 247 0.33 24.97 18.17
CA THR A 247 1.49 24.08 18.29
C THR A 247 1.35 22.87 17.37
N VAL A 248 2.46 22.14 17.14
CA VAL A 248 2.46 20.86 16.41
C VAL A 248 1.45 19.89 17.02
N THR A 249 1.47 19.71 18.34
CA THR A 249 0.56 18.79 19.04
C THR A 249 -0.91 19.18 18.86
N ALA A 250 -1.23 20.48 18.96
CA ALA A 250 -2.60 20.96 18.80
C ALA A 250 -3.10 20.79 17.36
N ARG A 251 -2.34 21.30 16.38
CA ARG A 251 -2.77 21.33 14.97
C ARG A 251 -2.92 19.94 14.35
N GLU A 252 -2.14 18.97 14.84
CA GLU A 252 -2.15 17.60 14.34
C GLU A 252 -3.30 16.76 14.91
N SER A 253 -4.02 17.24 15.92
CA SER A 253 -5.13 16.52 16.55
C SER A 253 -6.33 16.31 15.61
N ALA A 254 -7.17 15.30 15.93
CA ALA A 254 -8.43 15.06 15.22
C ALA A 254 -9.38 16.27 15.25
N ALA A 255 -9.41 17.04 16.34
CA ALA A 255 -10.25 18.22 16.47
C ALA A 255 -9.83 19.32 15.49
N CYS A 256 -8.54 19.49 15.26
CA CYS A 256 -7.99 20.50 14.36
C CYS A 256 -7.82 20.03 12.91
N GLN A 257 -8.20 18.80 12.57
CA GLN A 257 -8.14 18.32 11.19
C GLN A 257 -9.24 19.02 10.36
N PRO A 258 -8.87 19.80 9.32
CA PRO A 258 -9.85 20.46 8.46
C PRO A 258 -10.53 19.44 7.54
N SER A 259 -11.61 19.86 6.86
CA SER A 259 -12.37 19.02 5.94
C SER A 259 -12.59 19.68 4.59
N LEU A 260 -12.64 18.87 3.53
CA LEU A 260 -13.33 19.22 2.29
C LEU A 260 -14.53 18.27 2.12
N ASP A 261 -15.56 18.72 1.43
CA ASP A 261 -16.66 17.83 1.04
C ASP A 261 -16.33 17.09 -0.26
N SER A 262 -17.02 15.97 -0.49
CA SER A 262 -16.81 15.12 -1.66
C SER A 262 -17.04 15.84 -2.99
N ALA A 263 -17.91 16.84 -3.04
CA ALA A 263 -18.18 17.60 -4.27
C ALA A 263 -17.06 18.61 -4.58
N GLN A 264 -16.50 19.25 -3.56
CA GLN A 264 -15.28 20.07 -3.67
C GLN A 264 -14.12 19.23 -4.17
N LEU A 265 -13.91 18.05 -3.59
CA LEU A 265 -12.87 17.12 -4.02
C LEU A 265 -13.06 16.69 -5.47
N ALA A 266 -14.28 16.27 -5.85
CA ALA A 266 -14.58 15.95 -7.25
C ALA A 266 -14.26 17.14 -8.17
N SER A 267 -14.71 18.35 -7.83
CA SER A 267 -14.47 19.56 -8.64
C SER A 267 -12.99 19.92 -8.81
N ILE A 268 -12.17 19.68 -7.78
CA ILE A 268 -10.72 19.85 -7.83
C ILE A 268 -10.11 18.81 -8.78
N PHE A 269 -10.43 17.52 -8.56
CA PHE A 269 -9.81 16.42 -9.29
C PHE A 269 -10.35 16.20 -10.70
N THR A 270 -11.47 16.81 -11.09
CA THR A 270 -11.91 16.94 -12.49
C THR A 270 -11.27 18.13 -13.21
N GLY A 271 -10.56 19.00 -12.47
CA GLY A 271 -10.01 20.24 -12.99
C GLY A 271 -11.06 21.32 -13.28
N SER A 272 -12.28 21.16 -12.78
CA SER A 272 -13.31 22.20 -12.82
C SER A 272 -12.91 23.41 -11.96
N LEU A 273 -12.10 23.19 -10.93
CA LEU A 273 -11.35 24.21 -10.23
C LEU A 273 -9.88 24.17 -10.68
N VAL A 274 -9.36 25.33 -11.08
CA VAL A 274 -8.00 25.53 -11.55
C VAL A 274 -7.16 26.40 -10.60
N SER A 275 -7.82 27.14 -9.69
CA SER A 275 -7.21 28.01 -8.68
C SER A 275 -7.85 27.86 -7.30
N TRP A 276 -7.02 27.91 -6.26
CA TRP A 276 -7.43 27.92 -4.85
C TRP A 276 -8.29 29.14 -4.49
N SER A 277 -8.23 30.23 -5.26
CA SER A 277 -9.12 31.40 -5.10
C SER A 277 -10.58 31.11 -5.50
N GLN A 278 -10.84 29.97 -6.16
CA GLN A 278 -12.18 29.54 -6.51
C GLN A 278 -12.91 28.84 -5.35
N LEU A 279 -12.18 28.33 -4.34
CA LEU A 279 -12.78 27.84 -3.10
C LEU A 279 -13.16 29.01 -2.19
N LYS A 280 -14.45 29.14 -1.90
CA LYS A 280 -15.00 30.25 -1.10
C LYS A 280 -15.16 29.83 0.36
N ILE A 281 -14.78 30.72 1.28
CA ILE A 281 -14.95 30.54 2.74
C ILE A 281 -16.24 31.22 3.21
N ASN A 282 -16.69 32.22 2.48
CA ASN A 282 -17.97 32.93 2.60
C ASN A 282 -18.19 33.73 1.30
N LEU A 283 -19.21 34.59 1.24
CA LEU A 283 -19.47 35.43 0.07
C LEU A 283 -18.39 36.51 -0.18
N ALA A 284 -17.53 36.82 0.79
CA ALA A 284 -16.60 37.95 0.75
C ALA A 284 -15.12 37.56 0.55
N SER A 285 -14.75 36.28 0.67
CA SER A 285 -13.35 35.84 0.61
C SER A 285 -13.18 34.46 -0.03
N ASN A 286 -11.93 34.07 -0.25
CA ASN A 286 -11.54 32.78 -0.80
C ASN A 286 -10.34 32.19 -0.03
N LEU A 287 -10.06 30.91 -0.25
CA LEU A 287 -9.01 30.19 0.47
C LEU A 287 -7.63 30.85 0.33
N TYR A 288 -7.26 31.26 -0.88
CA TYR A 288 -5.94 31.85 -1.13
C TYR A 288 -5.75 33.18 -0.43
N VAL A 289 -6.71 34.10 -0.55
CA VAL A 289 -6.66 35.43 0.06
C VAL A 289 -6.80 35.37 1.59
N ASN A 290 -7.50 34.37 2.13
CA ASN A 290 -7.70 34.23 3.58
C ASN A 290 -6.46 33.73 4.33
N ALA A 291 -5.51 33.07 3.66
CA ALA A 291 -4.31 32.51 4.26
C ALA A 291 -3.28 33.60 4.62
N THR A 292 -3.52 34.29 5.73
CA THR A 292 -2.68 35.42 6.18
C THR A 292 -1.59 35.04 7.19
N ALA A 293 -1.58 33.80 7.70
CA ALA A 293 -0.49 33.36 8.57
C ALA A 293 0.85 33.38 7.81
N ALA A 294 1.93 33.71 8.51
CA ALA A 294 3.24 33.90 7.88
C ALA A 294 3.76 32.59 7.27
N GLY A 295 4.19 32.64 6.00
CA GLY A 295 4.89 31.52 5.33
C GLY A 295 4.00 30.39 4.80
N ILE A 296 2.66 30.50 4.91
CA ILE A 296 1.76 29.46 4.42
C ILE A 296 1.19 29.75 3.01
N GLN A 297 1.14 31.00 2.58
CA GLN A 297 0.59 31.39 1.28
C GLN A 297 1.66 31.23 0.16
N PRO A 298 1.40 30.45 -0.90
CA PRO A 298 2.32 30.32 -2.04
C PRO A 298 2.26 31.58 -2.91
N PRO A 299 3.24 31.80 -3.80
CA PRO A 299 3.26 32.97 -4.69
C PRO A 299 2.21 32.92 -5.81
N GLN A 300 1.64 31.75 -6.09
CA GLN A 300 0.61 31.51 -7.09
C GLN A 300 -0.50 30.65 -6.50
N ASP A 301 -1.73 30.88 -6.94
CA ASP A 301 -2.92 30.21 -6.42
C ASP A 301 -3.37 29.00 -7.27
N ARG A 302 -2.60 28.63 -8.31
CA ARG A 302 -2.89 27.49 -9.18
C ARG A 302 -3.03 26.20 -8.34
N ILE A 303 -3.98 25.35 -8.71
CA ILE A 303 -4.15 24.04 -8.07
C ILE A 303 -3.11 23.06 -8.62
N HIS A 304 -2.33 22.46 -7.73
CA HIS A 304 -1.41 21.36 -8.04
C HIS A 304 -1.99 20.05 -7.52
N ILE A 305 -2.05 19.04 -8.37
CA ILE A 305 -2.50 17.70 -8.02
C ILE A 305 -1.34 16.74 -8.17
N CYS A 306 -0.90 16.12 -7.07
CA CYS A 306 -0.02 14.95 -7.11
C CYS A 306 -0.89 13.69 -7.12
N ARG A 307 -0.96 13.02 -8.27
CA ARG A 307 -1.76 11.81 -8.42
C ARG A 307 -0.96 10.66 -9.02
N ARG A 308 -1.53 9.47 -8.96
CA ARG A 308 -0.94 8.27 -9.56
C ARG A 308 -1.25 8.17 -11.05
N THR A 309 -0.37 7.50 -11.77
CA THR A 309 -0.53 7.15 -13.19
C THR A 309 -1.72 6.23 -13.46
N ASN A 310 -2.23 6.25 -14.70
CA ASN A 310 -3.21 5.26 -15.17
C ASN A 310 -2.66 3.85 -14.95
N GLY A 311 -3.51 2.93 -14.50
CA GLY A 311 -3.09 1.60 -14.02
C GLY A 311 -2.78 1.53 -12.52
N SER A 312 -2.77 2.66 -11.80
CA SER A 312 -2.68 2.65 -10.35
C SER A 312 -4.02 2.30 -9.71
N GLY A 313 -4.01 1.36 -8.76
CA GLY A 313 -5.20 1.04 -7.97
C GLY A 313 -5.63 2.19 -7.07
N THR A 314 -4.70 2.93 -6.45
CA THR A 314 -5.03 4.18 -5.71
C THR A 314 -5.76 5.21 -6.58
N GLY A 315 -5.34 5.38 -7.85
CA GLY A 315 -6.01 6.29 -8.78
C GLY A 315 -7.38 5.77 -9.21
N ALA A 316 -7.49 4.46 -9.50
CA ALA A 316 -8.75 3.81 -9.83
C ALA A 316 -9.75 3.89 -8.67
N GLN A 317 -9.29 3.62 -7.45
CA GLN A 317 -10.04 3.74 -6.20
C GLN A 317 -10.63 5.14 -6.03
N PHE A 318 -9.80 6.18 -6.21
CA PHE A 318 -10.28 7.56 -6.14
C PHE A 318 -11.33 7.84 -7.21
N GLY A 319 -11.07 7.39 -8.45
CA GLY A 319 -12.03 7.49 -9.54
C GLY A 319 -13.39 6.87 -9.18
N VAL A 320 -13.38 5.70 -8.55
CA VAL A 320 -14.60 5.02 -8.11
C VAL A 320 -15.32 5.83 -7.03
N LYS A 321 -14.60 6.31 -6.01
CA LYS A 321 -15.20 6.94 -4.83
C LYS A 321 -15.69 8.37 -5.03
N PHE A 322 -14.99 9.16 -5.83
CA PHE A 322 -15.28 10.59 -5.98
C PHE A 322 -15.76 10.97 -7.39
N LEU A 323 -15.43 10.18 -8.40
CA LEU A 323 -15.77 10.50 -9.81
C LEU A 323 -16.78 9.52 -10.43
N ASN A 324 -17.16 8.47 -9.70
CA ASN A 324 -18.01 7.37 -10.16
C ASN A 324 -17.44 6.64 -11.42
N TYR A 325 -16.12 6.64 -11.57
CA TYR A 325 -15.38 6.07 -12.70
C TYR A 325 -14.67 4.76 -12.30
N PRO A 326 -14.75 3.65 -13.07
CA PRO A 326 -15.43 3.46 -14.36
C PRO A 326 -16.91 3.03 -14.19
N CYS A 327 -17.48 3.19 -13.00
CA CYS A 327 -18.75 2.59 -12.59
C CYS A 327 -19.97 3.07 -13.41
N ALA A 328 -19.92 4.28 -13.97
CA ALA A 328 -20.96 4.81 -14.84
C ALA A 328 -20.39 5.30 -16.18
N GLY A 329 -21.16 5.12 -17.27
CA GLY A 329 -20.74 5.42 -18.64
C GLY A 329 -20.51 6.91 -18.97
N ALA A 330 -20.90 7.83 -18.08
CA ALA A 330 -20.71 9.28 -18.21
C ALA A 330 -19.95 9.88 -17.01
N ALA A 331 -19.07 9.09 -16.38
CA ALA A 331 -18.32 9.52 -15.21
C ALA A 331 -17.32 10.64 -15.54
N ALA A 332 -17.08 11.52 -14.56
CA ALA A 332 -16.20 12.66 -14.73
C ALA A 332 -14.75 12.19 -14.90
N SER A 333 -14.04 12.77 -15.88
CA SER A 333 -12.65 12.42 -16.13
C SER A 333 -11.72 13.40 -15.42
N THR A 334 -10.58 12.87 -14.97
CA THR A 334 -9.51 13.69 -14.43
C THR A 334 -8.86 14.53 -15.54
N PRO A 335 -8.35 15.73 -15.26
CA PRO A 335 -7.62 16.53 -16.22
C PRO A 335 -6.39 15.77 -16.73
N LYS A 336 -6.02 16.05 -17.98
CA LYS A 336 -4.82 15.45 -18.57
C LYS A 336 -3.59 15.80 -17.73
N PRO A 337 -2.63 14.87 -17.60
CA PRO A 337 -1.34 15.21 -17.00
C PRO A 337 -0.69 16.34 -17.79
N ASP A 338 0.02 17.20 -17.07
CA ASP A 338 0.79 18.29 -17.66
C ASP A 338 2.24 17.84 -17.78
N THR A 339 2.86 18.07 -18.93
CA THR A 339 4.26 17.72 -19.20
C THR A 339 5.25 18.75 -18.63
N GLY A 340 4.76 19.75 -17.89
CA GLY A 340 5.57 20.82 -17.29
C GLY A 340 5.86 21.97 -18.26
N ALA A 341 5.28 21.94 -19.47
CA ALA A 341 5.49 22.95 -20.50
C ALA A 341 4.51 24.13 -20.41
N LEU A 342 3.41 23.99 -19.66
CA LEU A 342 2.40 25.04 -19.51
C LEU A 342 2.81 26.05 -18.44
N PRO A 343 2.93 27.35 -18.79
CA PRO A 343 3.19 28.40 -17.80
C PRO A 343 2.10 28.45 -16.72
N GLU A 344 2.47 28.71 -15.47
CA GLU A 344 1.50 28.80 -14.37
C GLU A 344 0.50 29.95 -14.47
N ALA A 345 0.74 30.91 -15.37
CA ALA A 345 -0.23 31.95 -15.71
C ALA A 345 -1.45 31.41 -16.48
N VAL A 346 -1.38 30.19 -17.04
CA VAL A 346 -2.50 29.56 -17.73
C VAL A 346 -3.48 28.99 -16.71
N ALA A 347 -4.74 29.39 -16.80
CA ALA A 347 -5.83 28.96 -15.92
C ALA A 347 -6.22 27.49 -16.16
N GLN A 348 -5.36 26.58 -15.70
CA GLN A 348 -5.54 25.13 -15.81
C GLN A 348 -4.99 24.46 -14.55
N THR A 349 -5.62 23.39 -14.08
CA THR A 349 -5.05 22.58 -12.99
C THR A 349 -3.71 21.97 -13.40
N GLN A 350 -2.69 22.09 -12.55
CA GLN A 350 -1.40 21.42 -12.74
C GLN A 350 -1.49 19.99 -12.23
N VAL A 351 -1.30 19.00 -13.09
CA VAL A 351 -1.39 17.57 -12.73
C VAL A 351 -0.03 16.92 -12.85
N HIS A 352 0.51 16.50 -11.71
CA HIS A 352 1.76 15.75 -11.59
C HIS A 352 1.44 14.25 -11.47
N GLN A 353 1.83 13.48 -12.48
CA GLN A 353 1.52 12.05 -12.56
C GLN A 353 2.70 11.20 -12.09
N MET A 354 2.46 10.42 -11.04
CA MET A 354 3.48 9.64 -10.33
C MET A 354 3.30 8.13 -10.56
N GLY A 355 4.39 7.42 -10.78
CA GLY A 355 4.40 5.97 -11.01
C GLY A 355 4.07 5.17 -9.74
N SER A 356 4.51 5.65 -8.57
CA SER A 356 4.37 4.94 -7.29
C SER A 356 3.78 5.81 -6.17
N SER A 357 3.33 5.17 -5.10
CA SER A 357 2.88 5.86 -3.87
C SER A 357 4.02 6.65 -3.21
N GLY A 358 5.26 6.15 -3.28
CA GLY A 358 6.44 6.87 -2.80
C GLY A 358 6.72 8.16 -3.56
N GLN A 359 6.54 8.13 -4.89
CA GLN A 359 6.70 9.32 -5.74
C GLN A 359 5.60 10.36 -5.50
N VAL A 360 4.39 9.96 -5.08
CA VAL A 360 3.37 10.91 -4.60
C VAL A 360 3.83 11.59 -3.30
N ASN A 361 4.44 10.85 -2.37
CA ASN A 361 4.99 11.43 -1.15
C ASN A 361 6.10 12.45 -1.46
N GLU A 362 6.96 12.16 -2.43
CA GLU A 362 8.01 13.05 -2.93
C GLU A 362 7.40 14.30 -3.55
N CYS A 363 6.48 14.16 -4.53
CA CYS A 363 5.77 15.27 -5.16
C CYS A 363 5.15 16.23 -4.13
N MET A 364 4.45 15.67 -3.14
CA MET A 364 3.82 16.48 -2.09
C MET A 364 4.85 17.17 -1.18
N SER A 365 5.91 16.47 -0.79
CA SER A 365 6.93 17.02 0.12
C SER A 365 7.77 18.09 -0.56
N GLU A 366 8.11 17.91 -1.83
CA GLU A 366 8.88 18.89 -2.61
C GLU A 366 8.06 20.12 -2.94
N LEU A 367 6.78 19.98 -3.26
CA LEU A 367 5.89 21.13 -3.44
C LEU A 367 5.67 21.89 -2.12
N ASP A 368 5.59 21.22 -0.97
CA ASP A 368 5.48 21.87 0.36
C ASP A 368 6.77 22.60 0.76
N ALA A 369 7.93 21.99 0.52
CA ALA A 369 9.25 22.58 0.81
C ALA A 369 9.63 23.69 -0.18
N GLY A 370 9.21 23.54 -1.43
CA GLY A 370 9.56 24.41 -2.54
C GLY A 370 10.93 24.17 -3.15
N VAL A 371 11.52 23.01 -2.90
CA VAL A 371 12.82 22.59 -3.41
C VAL A 371 12.80 21.09 -3.70
N ASN A 372 13.68 20.64 -4.59
CA ASN A 372 13.92 19.21 -4.77
C ASN A 372 14.56 18.61 -3.51
N THR A 373 14.09 17.44 -3.12
CA THR A 373 14.72 16.60 -2.12
C THR A 373 15.46 15.44 -2.81
N VAL A 374 16.19 14.62 -2.06
CA VAL A 374 17.03 13.55 -2.66
C VAL A 374 16.15 12.35 -3.05
N GLY A 375 16.04 12.06 -4.35
CA GLY A 375 15.28 10.90 -4.89
C GLY A 375 14.58 11.09 -6.25
N THR A 376 14.96 12.14 -6.99
CA THR A 376 14.26 12.98 -8.00
C THR A 376 13.34 12.33 -9.06
N ALA A 377 12.47 11.40 -8.70
CA ALA A 377 11.41 10.95 -9.59
C ALA A 377 10.36 12.06 -9.82
N PHE A 378 10.33 13.07 -8.94
CA PHE A 378 9.73 14.37 -9.19
C PHE A 378 10.82 15.46 -9.26
N ASN A 379 10.63 16.46 -10.12
CA ASN A 379 11.54 17.59 -10.24
C ASN A 379 10.72 18.88 -10.09
N ASN A 380 10.67 19.41 -8.87
CA ASN A 380 9.99 20.64 -8.55
C ASN A 380 10.70 21.88 -9.13
N THR A 381 10.14 22.43 -10.18
CA THR A 381 10.55 23.71 -10.78
C THR A 381 9.64 24.89 -10.40
N TYR A 382 8.61 24.64 -9.59
CA TYR A 382 7.58 25.62 -9.25
C TYR A 382 7.91 26.40 -7.98
N GLY A 383 8.82 25.89 -7.15
CA GLY A 383 9.01 26.40 -5.79
C GLY A 383 7.88 25.92 -4.88
N PHE A 384 7.63 26.64 -3.78
CA PHE A 384 6.61 26.21 -2.81
C PHE A 384 5.19 26.38 -3.40
N ARG A 385 4.38 25.31 -3.37
CA ARG A 385 2.98 25.29 -3.83
C ARG A 385 2.06 24.55 -2.88
N TRP A 386 0.81 24.97 -2.88
CA TRP A 386 -0.27 24.17 -2.33
C TRP A 386 -0.63 23.04 -3.29
N ALA A 387 -0.56 21.81 -2.80
CA ALA A 387 -0.91 20.63 -3.56
C ALA A 387 -1.84 19.70 -2.80
N ILE A 388 -2.58 18.90 -3.57
CA ILE A 388 -3.53 17.90 -3.08
C ILE A 388 -3.29 16.57 -3.79
N GLY A 389 -3.53 15.46 -3.10
CA GLY A 389 -3.35 14.12 -3.62
C GLY A 389 -4.15 13.08 -2.85
N ILE A 390 -3.94 11.81 -3.19
CA ILE A 390 -4.56 10.66 -2.52
C ILE A 390 -3.47 9.70 -2.07
N GLN A 391 -3.59 9.16 -0.87
CA GLN A 391 -2.65 8.20 -0.32
C GLN A 391 -3.32 7.17 0.57
N GLY A 392 -2.71 5.99 0.68
CA GLY A 392 -3.07 5.02 1.71
C GLY A 392 -2.73 5.55 3.10
N THR A 393 -3.63 5.37 4.06
CA THR A 393 -3.52 5.92 5.43
C THR A 393 -2.47 5.22 6.29
N GLU A 394 -1.88 4.12 5.81
CA GLU A 394 -0.69 3.51 6.40
C GLU A 394 0.57 4.37 6.28
N ASN A 395 0.52 5.47 5.51
CA ASN A 395 1.66 6.34 5.28
C ASN A 395 1.69 7.53 6.24
N ASN A 396 2.89 8.04 6.50
CA ASN A 396 3.16 9.33 7.16
C ASN A 396 2.54 9.52 8.56
N ALA A 397 2.34 8.43 9.32
CA ALA A 397 1.91 8.51 10.71
C ALA A 397 2.92 9.25 11.62
N THR A 398 4.21 9.24 11.24
CA THR A 398 5.31 9.95 11.92
C THR A 398 5.42 11.43 11.54
N LEU A 399 4.58 11.91 10.62
CA LEU A 399 4.57 13.30 10.16
C LEU A 399 5.87 13.77 9.47
N SER A 400 6.70 12.83 9.01
CA SER A 400 8.00 13.11 8.38
C SER A 400 7.92 13.64 6.95
N SER A 401 6.81 13.42 6.25
CA SER A 401 6.59 13.95 4.90
C SER A 401 5.83 15.28 4.94
N GLY A 402 6.02 16.13 3.92
CA GLY A 402 5.43 17.48 3.81
C GLY A 402 3.94 17.53 3.46
N TYR A 403 3.16 16.54 3.89
CA TYR A 403 1.72 16.49 3.68
C TYR A 403 0.98 15.97 4.89
N ARG A 404 -0.34 16.18 4.93
CA ARG A 404 -1.22 15.71 5.99
C ARG A 404 -2.55 15.23 5.42
N PHE A 405 -3.16 14.25 6.07
CA PHE A 405 -4.51 13.82 5.75
C PHE A 405 -5.54 14.84 6.24
N ILE A 406 -6.58 15.10 5.45
CA ILE A 406 -7.75 15.89 5.85
C ILE A 406 -8.97 14.99 6.03
N LYS A 407 -10.01 15.52 6.67
CA LYS A 407 -11.32 14.88 6.71
C LYS A 407 -12.00 14.98 5.34
N VAL A 408 -12.84 14.01 5.06
CA VAL A 408 -13.78 14.02 3.93
C VAL A 408 -15.18 14.04 4.50
N ASP A 409 -16.02 14.98 4.06
CA ASP A 409 -17.39 15.14 4.55
C ASP A 409 -17.48 15.27 6.09
N GLY A 410 -16.49 15.90 6.71
CA GLY A 410 -16.37 16.06 8.16
C GLY A 410 -15.90 14.82 8.92
N VAL A 411 -15.58 13.72 8.23
CA VAL A 411 -15.19 12.43 8.84
C VAL A 411 -13.70 12.15 8.63
N ALA A 412 -13.01 11.80 9.72
CA ALA A 412 -11.59 11.44 9.69
C ALA A 412 -11.40 10.00 9.16
N PRO A 413 -10.29 9.71 8.45
CA PRO A 413 -10.02 8.39 7.87
C PRO A 413 -9.52 7.37 8.91
N THR A 414 -10.29 7.12 9.98
CA THR A 414 -9.93 6.15 11.02
C THR A 414 -10.56 4.77 10.77
N LEU A 415 -9.93 3.71 11.29
CA LEU A 415 -10.51 2.36 11.23
C LEU A 415 -11.90 2.31 11.87
N GLN A 416 -12.09 3.04 12.98
CA GLN A 416 -13.39 3.16 13.65
C GLN A 416 -14.45 3.78 12.73
N ASN A 417 -14.11 4.85 12.00
CA ASN A 417 -15.06 5.50 11.10
C ASN A 417 -15.38 4.66 9.87
N VAL A 418 -14.43 3.84 9.40
CA VAL A 418 -14.66 2.85 8.34
C VAL A 418 -15.63 1.76 8.82
N VAL A 419 -15.36 1.14 9.98
CA VAL A 419 -16.21 0.09 10.57
C VAL A 419 -17.63 0.61 10.84
N ASN A 420 -17.75 1.86 11.27
CA ASN A 420 -19.04 2.52 11.51
C ASN A 420 -19.76 2.99 10.22
N GLY A 421 -19.17 2.76 9.04
CA GLY A 421 -19.73 3.21 7.76
C GLY A 421 -19.75 4.73 7.56
N LYS A 422 -19.10 5.50 8.44
CA LYS A 422 -19.03 6.97 8.37
C LYS A 422 -18.02 7.43 7.32
N TYR A 423 -16.91 6.70 7.16
CA TYR A 423 -15.86 7.00 6.19
C TYR A 423 -15.89 5.99 5.04
N LYS A 424 -16.04 6.49 3.80
CA LYS A 424 -16.33 5.66 2.61
C LYS A 424 -15.16 5.48 1.65
N ASP A 425 -14.05 6.18 1.90
CA ASP A 425 -12.86 6.16 1.06
C ASP A 425 -11.95 4.97 1.42
N TRP A 426 -12.45 3.78 1.11
CA TRP A 426 -11.77 2.50 1.28
C TRP A 426 -12.26 1.48 0.25
N VAL A 427 -11.44 0.47 -0.02
CA VAL A 427 -11.73 -0.62 -0.98
C VAL A 427 -11.07 -1.91 -0.50
N GLU A 428 -11.58 -3.05 -0.94
CA GLU A 428 -10.89 -4.33 -0.76
C GLU A 428 -9.73 -4.47 -1.74
N LEU A 429 -8.52 -4.57 -1.19
CA LEU A 429 -7.35 -5.04 -1.90
C LEU A 429 -7.53 -6.51 -2.26
N THR A 430 -7.20 -6.84 -3.50
CA THR A 430 -7.29 -8.20 -4.03
C THR A 430 -5.93 -8.80 -4.35
N TYR A 431 -5.83 -10.10 -4.13
CA TYR A 431 -4.84 -10.96 -4.75
C TYR A 431 -5.50 -11.76 -5.85
N GLN A 432 -4.77 -11.95 -6.95
CA GLN A 432 -5.27 -12.67 -8.10
C GLN A 432 -4.20 -13.55 -8.72
N SER A 433 -4.59 -14.76 -9.11
CA SER A 433 -3.77 -15.66 -9.92
C SER A 433 -4.54 -16.10 -11.15
N ASN A 434 -3.82 -16.47 -12.21
CA ASN A 434 -4.44 -17.07 -13.37
C ASN A 434 -4.89 -18.49 -13.03
N LYS A 435 -6.10 -18.87 -13.42
CA LYS A 435 -6.64 -20.23 -13.24
C LYS A 435 -5.83 -21.30 -13.96
N THR A 436 -5.09 -20.93 -15.00
CA THR A 436 -4.21 -21.83 -15.75
C THR A 436 -2.77 -21.80 -15.25
N HIS A 437 -2.44 -20.98 -14.24
CA HIS A 437 -1.09 -20.98 -13.66
C HIS A 437 -0.83 -22.32 -12.98
N VAL A 438 0.28 -22.96 -13.33
CA VAL A 438 0.70 -24.23 -12.75
C VAL A 438 1.71 -23.91 -11.66
N PHE A 439 1.28 -24.04 -10.41
CA PHE A 439 2.16 -23.90 -9.25
C PHE A 439 2.85 -25.21 -8.93
N ASP A 440 4.11 -25.15 -8.50
CA ASP A 440 4.64 -26.24 -7.70
C ASP A 440 3.85 -26.34 -6.38
N PRO A 441 3.64 -27.55 -5.82
CA PRO A 441 2.83 -27.71 -4.61
C PRO A 441 3.32 -26.88 -3.41
N SER A 442 4.64 -26.75 -3.24
CA SER A 442 5.22 -25.91 -2.18
C SER A 442 4.94 -24.43 -2.39
N GLU A 443 5.10 -23.95 -3.62
CA GLU A 443 4.83 -22.55 -3.99
C GLU A 443 3.37 -22.21 -3.79
N LEU A 444 2.44 -23.10 -4.17
CA LEU A 444 1.01 -22.90 -3.94
C LEU A 444 0.67 -22.75 -2.46
N ASN A 445 1.30 -23.56 -1.59
CA ASN A 445 1.09 -23.48 -0.14
C ASN A 445 1.62 -22.16 0.42
N ILE A 446 2.82 -21.73 -0.02
CA ILE A 446 3.41 -20.44 0.38
C ILE A 446 2.54 -19.27 -0.08
N VAL A 447 2.09 -19.26 -1.34
CA VAL A 447 1.23 -18.20 -1.88
C VAL A 447 -0.10 -18.14 -1.13
N ASN A 448 -0.75 -19.28 -0.88
CA ASN A 448 -1.99 -19.31 -0.12
C ASN A 448 -1.80 -18.81 1.31
N GLU A 449 -0.69 -19.16 1.96
CA GLU A 449 -0.40 -18.69 3.31
C GLU A 449 -0.08 -17.20 3.36
N ILE A 450 0.66 -16.66 2.39
CA ILE A 450 0.88 -15.21 2.24
C ILE A 450 -0.46 -14.47 2.11
N ILE A 451 -1.35 -14.93 1.24
CA ILE A 451 -2.67 -14.31 1.03
C ILE A 451 -3.52 -14.40 2.31
N LYS A 452 -3.51 -15.55 2.99
CA LYS A 452 -4.25 -15.76 4.24
C LYS A 452 -3.74 -14.87 5.37
N GLN A 453 -2.43 -14.78 5.55
CA GLN A 453 -1.84 -13.98 6.62
C GLN A 453 -1.92 -12.47 6.34
N SER A 454 -1.93 -12.07 5.06
CA SER A 454 -2.28 -10.71 4.66
C SER A 454 -3.70 -10.33 5.16
N GLY A 455 -4.67 -11.24 5.11
CA GLY A 455 -6.01 -10.97 5.64
C GLY A 455 -6.19 -11.17 7.15
N ASN A 456 -5.20 -11.73 7.87
CA ASN A 456 -5.36 -12.14 9.26
C ASN A 456 -5.43 -10.92 10.21
N PRO A 457 -6.52 -10.74 10.98
CA PRO A 457 -6.70 -9.57 11.82
C PRO A 457 -5.63 -9.44 12.92
N VAL A 458 -5.05 -10.55 13.41
CA VAL A 458 -3.94 -10.49 14.38
C VAL A 458 -2.69 -9.89 13.73
N VAL A 459 -2.37 -10.33 12.51
CA VAL A 459 -1.25 -9.79 11.72
C VAL A 459 -1.51 -8.32 11.40
N ILE A 460 -2.71 -7.99 10.92
CA ILE A 460 -3.09 -6.60 10.58
C ILE A 460 -2.99 -5.70 11.82
N GLY A 461 -3.48 -6.13 12.99
CA GLY A 461 -3.40 -5.37 14.23
C GLY A 461 -1.96 -5.01 14.61
N VAL A 462 -1.02 -5.95 14.45
CA VAL A 462 0.42 -5.71 14.66
C VAL A 462 1.00 -4.79 13.58
N THR A 463 0.73 -5.03 12.30
CA THR A 463 1.30 -4.21 11.22
C THR A 463 0.78 -2.76 11.23
N ASN A 464 -0.46 -2.53 11.66
CA ASN A 464 -1.03 -1.19 11.82
C ASN A 464 -0.41 -0.42 13.01
N ASN A 465 0.14 -1.10 14.02
CA ASN A 465 0.62 -0.46 15.25
C ASN A 465 2.13 -0.66 15.45
N PRO A 466 2.95 0.41 15.43
CA PRO A 466 2.58 1.83 15.38
C PRO A 466 2.46 2.41 13.96
N ALA A 467 2.71 1.62 12.90
CA ALA A 467 2.97 2.14 11.55
C ALA A 467 1.88 3.05 10.97
N ALA A 468 0.61 2.81 11.32
CA ALA A 468 -0.56 3.56 10.85
C ALA A 468 -1.31 4.28 12.00
N LYS A 469 -0.62 4.53 13.13
CA LYS A 469 -1.18 5.24 14.28
C LYS A 469 -0.93 6.74 14.16
N HIS A 470 -1.93 7.48 13.70
CA HIS A 470 -1.87 8.93 13.54
C HIS A 470 -2.30 9.65 14.82
N THR A 471 -1.96 10.93 14.91
CA THR A 471 -2.42 11.85 15.96
C THR A 471 -3.94 12.03 15.99
N TRP A 472 -4.62 11.73 14.88
CA TRP A 472 -6.08 11.76 14.77
C TRP A 472 -6.76 10.39 14.93
N GLY A 473 -5.99 9.31 15.14
CA GLY A 473 -6.51 7.97 15.40
C GLY A 473 -5.77 6.85 14.67
N GLN A 474 -6.17 5.60 14.95
CA GLN A 474 -5.64 4.43 14.26
C GLN A 474 -6.26 4.33 12.85
N SER A 475 -5.42 4.07 11.84
CA SER A 475 -5.82 3.86 10.45
C SER A 475 -5.08 2.68 9.81
N GLY A 476 -5.06 2.61 8.47
CA GLY A 476 -4.41 1.56 7.68
C GLY A 476 -5.41 0.52 7.17
N PHE A 477 -5.18 -0.74 7.53
CA PHE A 477 -5.88 -1.90 6.97
C PHE A 477 -6.87 -2.53 7.96
N LEU A 478 -7.90 -3.19 7.43
CA LEU A 478 -8.85 -4.03 8.16
C LEU A 478 -8.96 -5.39 7.47
N ALA A 479 -9.12 -6.47 8.24
CA ALA A 479 -9.49 -7.77 7.66
C ALA A 479 -10.87 -7.68 7.00
N VAL A 480 -11.07 -8.43 5.92
CA VAL A 480 -12.33 -8.43 5.19
C VAL A 480 -13.31 -9.46 5.76
N PRO A 481 -14.63 -9.18 5.76
CA PRO A 481 -15.62 -10.03 6.42
C PRO A 481 -15.87 -11.39 5.73
N GLN A 482 -15.36 -11.56 4.51
CA GLN A 482 -15.40 -12.82 3.76
C GLN A 482 -14.49 -13.89 4.36
N SER A 483 -13.44 -13.47 5.06
CA SER A 483 -12.43 -14.37 5.62
C SER A 483 -12.44 -14.38 7.14
N PHE A 484 -12.86 -13.29 7.78
CA PHE A 484 -12.86 -13.15 9.23
C PHE A 484 -14.16 -12.53 9.71
N VAL A 485 -14.76 -13.11 10.75
CA VAL A 485 -16.03 -12.62 11.28
C VAL A 485 -15.78 -11.36 12.10
N ALA A 486 -16.50 -10.27 11.78
CA ALA A 486 -16.43 -9.04 12.55
C ALA A 486 -17.05 -9.21 13.96
N PRO A 487 -16.57 -8.48 14.99
CA PRO A 487 -17.15 -8.54 16.32
C PRO A 487 -18.66 -8.28 16.33
N ALA A 488 -19.37 -9.12 17.06
CA ALA A 488 -20.83 -9.11 17.20
C ALA A 488 -21.41 -7.76 17.65
N ASN A 489 -20.68 -7.08 18.54
CA ASN A 489 -21.08 -5.80 19.13
C ASN A 489 -20.87 -4.59 18.19
N GLY A 490 -20.34 -4.80 16.98
CA GLY A 490 -20.06 -3.73 16.02
C GLY A 490 -18.89 -2.81 16.41
N VAL A 491 -18.18 -3.11 17.50
CA VAL A 491 -17.04 -2.32 17.99
C VAL A 491 -15.77 -2.77 17.28
N VAL A 492 -14.95 -1.80 16.83
CA VAL A 492 -13.66 -2.12 16.23
C VAL A 492 -12.68 -2.61 17.30
N SER A 493 -12.05 -3.75 17.05
CA SER A 493 -10.88 -4.20 17.81
C SER A 493 -9.62 -3.71 17.11
N LEU A 494 -8.85 -2.80 17.71
CA LEU A 494 -7.62 -2.30 17.07
C LEU A 494 -6.49 -3.34 17.04
N THR A 495 -6.55 -4.35 17.90
CA THR A 495 -5.60 -5.47 17.92
C THR A 495 -6.00 -6.60 16.97
N GLN A 496 -7.27 -6.64 16.56
CA GLN A 496 -7.82 -7.59 15.59
C GLN A 496 -8.86 -6.90 14.69
N PRO A 497 -8.44 -5.93 13.85
CA PRO A 497 -9.37 -5.10 13.11
C PRO A 497 -10.01 -5.89 11.97
N VAL A 498 -11.35 -5.98 12.00
CA VAL A 498 -12.18 -6.59 10.95
C VAL A 498 -13.24 -5.58 10.52
N ASN A 499 -13.38 -5.36 9.21
CA ASN A 499 -14.44 -4.53 8.65
C ASN A 499 -15.73 -5.36 8.51
N PRO A 500 -16.87 -4.97 9.11
CA PRO A 500 -18.14 -5.68 8.87
C PRO A 500 -18.73 -5.42 7.48
N LEU A 501 -18.26 -4.38 6.80
CA LEU A 501 -18.72 -3.95 5.49
C LEU A 501 -17.91 -4.58 4.36
N SER A 502 -18.56 -4.83 3.23
CA SER A 502 -17.91 -5.20 1.98
C SER A 502 -18.64 -4.65 0.75
N HIS A 503 -17.88 -4.41 -0.32
CA HIS A 503 -18.37 -4.19 -1.68
C HIS A 503 -18.77 -5.50 -2.40
N GLY A 504 -18.62 -6.65 -1.73
CA GLY A 504 -19.11 -7.97 -2.14
C GLY A 504 -20.33 -8.43 -1.35
N THR A 505 -20.90 -9.58 -1.72
CA THR A 505 -21.97 -10.26 -0.99
C THR A 505 -21.63 -11.74 -0.85
N THR A 506 -22.40 -12.50 -0.07
CA THR A 506 -22.26 -13.97 0.03
C THR A 506 -22.39 -14.69 -1.31
N THR A 507 -22.94 -14.04 -2.34
CA THR A 507 -23.18 -14.59 -3.67
C THR A 507 -22.38 -13.90 -4.78
N LYS A 508 -21.68 -12.80 -4.49
CA LYS A 508 -20.95 -12.01 -5.49
C LYS A 508 -19.60 -11.59 -4.94
N ALA A 509 -18.53 -11.87 -5.70
CA ALA A 509 -17.18 -11.36 -5.42
C ALA A 509 -17.16 -9.83 -5.24
N PRO A 510 -16.17 -9.21 -4.59
CA PRO A 510 -16.14 -7.75 -4.42
C PRO A 510 -16.10 -6.97 -5.74
N ASN A 511 -16.75 -5.80 -5.76
CA ASN A 511 -16.64 -4.81 -6.85
C ASN A 511 -16.78 -3.42 -6.27
N ALA A 512 -15.72 -2.62 -6.34
CA ALA A 512 -15.61 -1.29 -5.73
C ALA A 512 -16.70 -0.31 -6.19
N CYS A 513 -17.33 -0.53 -7.35
CA CYS A 513 -18.46 0.27 -7.85
C CYS A 513 -19.77 0.06 -7.09
N ARG A 514 -19.88 -0.97 -6.24
CA ARG A 514 -21.06 -1.13 -5.38
C ARG A 514 -20.95 -0.22 -4.17
N ALA A 515 -22.08 0.17 -3.59
CA ALA A 515 -22.04 0.69 -2.23
C ALA A 515 -21.64 -0.45 -1.26
N PRO A 516 -20.78 -0.20 -0.27
CA PRO A 516 -20.47 -1.21 0.73
C PRO A 516 -21.71 -1.50 1.59
N ALA A 517 -21.92 -2.76 1.93
CA ALA A 517 -23.00 -3.22 2.79
C ALA A 517 -22.47 -4.27 3.77
N THR A 518 -23.22 -4.53 4.84
CA THR A 518 -22.88 -5.60 5.78
C THR A 518 -22.84 -6.94 5.06
N TYR A 519 -21.70 -7.64 5.12
CA TYR A 519 -21.48 -8.83 4.27
C TYR A 519 -22.37 -10.02 4.66
N ASN A 520 -22.46 -10.33 5.95
CA ASN A 520 -23.29 -11.40 6.49
C ASN A 520 -23.60 -11.15 7.97
N PRO A 521 -24.66 -10.39 8.31
CA PRO A 521 -24.91 -9.99 9.68
C PRO A 521 -25.24 -11.17 10.61
N GLY A 522 -25.80 -12.28 10.12
CA GLY A 522 -26.35 -13.32 11.01
C GLY A 522 -27.28 -12.74 12.10
N VAL A 523 -27.53 -13.49 13.18
CA VAL A 523 -28.23 -13.00 14.39
C VAL A 523 -27.28 -12.43 15.44
N ALA A 524 -25.98 -12.70 15.32
CA ALA A 524 -24.95 -12.26 16.25
C ALA A 524 -24.06 -11.14 15.71
N GLY A 525 -24.06 -10.85 14.40
CA GLY A 525 -23.27 -9.77 13.81
C GLY A 525 -24.11 -8.50 13.62
N GLY A 526 -23.52 -7.35 13.94
CA GLY A 526 -24.20 -6.06 13.82
C GLY A 526 -23.25 -4.94 13.40
N MET A 527 -23.82 -3.86 12.88
CA MET A 527 -23.14 -2.58 12.79
C MET A 527 -23.57 -1.72 13.98
N GLN A 528 -22.63 -1.05 14.62
CA GLN A 528 -22.96 -0.16 15.73
C GLN A 528 -23.69 1.08 15.19
N LEU A 529 -24.89 1.33 15.70
CA LEU A 529 -25.63 2.55 15.44
C LEU A 529 -25.05 3.64 16.36
N ASN A 530 -24.38 4.64 15.77
CA ASN A 530 -23.66 5.69 16.51
C ASN A 530 -24.13 7.10 16.12
#